data_AF-A0AA37LNC8-F1
#
_entry.id   AF-A0AA37LNC8-F1
#
_cell.length_a   1.000
_cell.length_b   1.000
_cell.length_c   1.000
_cell.angle_alpha   90.00
_cell.angle_beta   90.00
_cell.angle_gamma   90.00
#
_symmetry.space_group_name_H-M   'P 1'
#
loop_
_entity.id
_entity.type
_entity.pdbx_description
1 polymer ?
#
loop_
_entity_poly.entity_id
_entity_poly.type
_entity_poly.pdbx_seq_one_letter_code
_entity_poly.pdbx_strand_id
1 'polypeptide(L)'
;MRTRVLLAALALGHARGLKPQHPIFESCAASPLLPDSQIACGKGTVLTSEAPTLDRLAANATTKPPKKDIWRSDEGWHGPHSCAGVYCAYSRPSFASGRGIVLVSTAYNAEEASHLSAFATDSIKGEGDSELFRVVEMPGKGLGLIANQPIRRGQRIMAHPPAVVVHRRFVDEIDLEGQYRLLDVAVAQLPGETREAFIAQMGQAADHKSTGQKVHDIMHTNSFELGLRIRDGHHFGNYPEVSRFNHDCRPNVAFYIDDSDLRHYTHAVRDIQPGEELTISYVDSLSARIVRQGRAQRNWGFGCTCAHCSLPGPFVRSSDQRLTRMWEIEQQLSHWNGEKVDEEMIELLITLYRQEQLDQSHGSDAFRLAALNYNSLGMEEEALEYAKLAEEQLLLEKGPRSRQVKDMRDLMQDPKSHYSWRQRV
;
A
#
# COMPACT_ATOMS: atom_id res chain seq x y z
N MET A 1 28.63 -69.92 -15.82
CA MET A 1 27.46 -70.40 -15.03
C MET A 1 27.04 -69.23 -14.16
N ARG A 2 25.88 -68.59 -14.41
CA ARG A 2 24.54 -68.92 -13.84
C ARG A 2 24.64 -69.00 -12.31
N THR A 3 23.88 -68.26 -11.51
CA THR A 3 22.40 -68.28 -11.35
C THR A 3 22.04 -67.13 -10.38
N ARG A 4 21.06 -66.24 -10.65
CA ARG A 4 19.64 -66.23 -10.17
C ARG A 4 19.50 -66.17 -8.62
N VAL A 5 18.50 -65.57 -7.97
CA VAL A 5 17.28 -64.77 -8.23
C VAL A 5 16.67 -64.56 -6.83
N LEU A 6 16.00 -63.42 -6.58
CA LEU A 6 14.89 -63.11 -5.62
C LEU A 6 14.87 -63.80 -4.20
N LEU A 7 14.34 -63.24 -3.10
CA LEU A 7 13.06 -62.57 -2.87
C LEU A 7 12.96 -62.17 -1.37
N ALA A 8 12.35 -61.00 -1.08
CA ALA A 8 11.54 -60.61 0.08
C ALA A 8 11.84 -61.10 1.52
N ALA A 9 11.90 -60.16 2.49
CA ALA A 9 10.70 -59.69 3.22
C ALA A 9 11.01 -58.56 4.25
N LEU A 10 10.33 -57.44 4.06
CA LEU A 10 9.62 -56.58 5.04
C LEU A 10 10.16 -56.41 6.49
N ALA A 11 10.45 -55.16 6.87
CA ALA A 11 9.66 -54.44 7.88
C ALA A 11 10.08 -52.95 8.00
N LEU A 12 9.23 -52.10 7.43
CA LEU A 12 8.80 -50.76 7.82
C LEU A 12 9.59 -49.97 8.91
N GLY A 13 10.11 -48.81 8.49
CA GLY A 13 10.39 -47.66 9.34
C GLY A 13 10.36 -46.38 8.50
N HIS A 14 9.16 -45.84 8.25
CA HIS A 14 8.97 -44.58 7.54
C HIS A 14 9.52 -43.40 8.37
N ALA A 15 10.77 -43.00 8.11
CA ALA A 15 11.23 -41.67 8.48
C ALA A 15 10.71 -40.68 7.43
N ARG A 16 9.47 -40.20 7.62
CA ARG A 16 8.97 -39.00 6.94
C ARG A 16 9.80 -37.82 7.43
N GLY A 17 10.77 -37.40 6.61
CA GLY A 17 11.47 -36.14 6.80
C GLY A 17 10.45 -35.00 6.75
N LEU A 18 10.24 -34.35 7.90
CA LEU A 18 9.49 -33.11 8.04
C LEU A 18 10.14 -32.06 7.12
N LYS A 19 9.50 -31.75 5.99
CA LYS A 19 9.76 -30.48 5.31
C LYS A 19 9.30 -29.37 6.26
N PRO A 20 10.14 -28.37 6.60
CA PRO A 20 9.65 -27.20 7.31
C PRO A 20 8.56 -26.57 6.44
N GLN A 21 7.31 -26.66 6.89
CA GLN A 21 6.19 -25.95 6.30
C GLN A 21 6.36 -24.49 6.73
N HIS A 22 7.16 -23.74 5.98
CA HIS A 22 7.13 -22.29 6.09
C HIS A 22 5.72 -21.83 5.67
N PRO A 23 4.98 -21.09 6.51
CA PRO A 23 3.79 -20.41 6.02
C PRO A 23 4.25 -19.47 4.90
N ILE A 24 3.88 -19.78 3.67
CA ILE A 24 3.94 -18.82 2.58
C ILE A 24 2.80 -17.86 2.90
N PHE A 25 3.15 -16.76 3.57
CA PHE A 25 2.22 -15.66 3.74
C PHE A 25 1.92 -15.11 2.35
N GLU A 26 0.78 -15.48 1.78
CA GLU A 26 0.12 -14.67 0.76
C GLU A 26 -0.31 -13.36 1.43
N SER A 27 0.66 -12.49 1.76
CA SER A 27 0.31 -11.10 1.99
C SER A 27 -0.08 -10.48 0.65
N CYS A 28 -0.94 -9.48 0.70
CA CYS A 28 -1.72 -9.07 -0.46
C CYS A 28 -0.79 -8.60 -1.59
N ALA A 29 -1.13 -8.97 -2.82
CA ALA A 29 -0.47 -8.40 -3.98
C ALA A 29 -0.84 -6.91 -4.02
N ALA A 30 0.12 -6.03 -3.76
CA ALA A 30 -0.01 -4.63 -4.17
C ALA A 30 0.25 -4.59 -5.68
N SER A 31 -0.69 -5.06 -6.48
CA SER A 31 -0.90 -4.47 -7.79
C SER A 31 -2.29 -3.86 -7.73
N PRO A 32 -2.42 -2.55 -8.01
CA PRO A 32 -3.71 -1.88 -7.94
C PRO A 32 -4.76 -2.53 -8.86
N LEU A 33 -4.39 -3.32 -9.87
CA LEU A 33 -5.37 -3.82 -10.85
C LEU A 33 -5.56 -5.35 -10.84
N LEU A 34 -5.05 -6.10 -9.85
CA LEU A 34 -5.29 -7.54 -9.79
C LEU A 34 -6.72 -7.85 -9.28
N PRO A 35 -7.45 -8.79 -9.89
CA PRO A 35 -8.82 -9.13 -9.47
C PRO A 35 -8.88 -9.75 -8.06
N ASP A 36 -9.99 -9.52 -7.36
CA ASP A 36 -10.24 -9.89 -5.95
C ASP A 36 -10.06 -11.38 -5.63
N SER A 37 -10.10 -12.27 -6.62
CA SER A 37 -9.82 -13.70 -6.44
C SER A 37 -8.36 -14.00 -6.01
N GLN A 38 -7.49 -12.98 -6.01
CA GLN A 38 -6.12 -13.03 -5.50
C GLN A 38 -5.89 -12.14 -4.28
N ILE A 39 -6.94 -11.53 -3.71
CA ILE A 39 -6.89 -10.61 -2.57
C ILE A 39 -7.65 -11.21 -1.39
N ALA A 40 -7.04 -12.17 -0.71
CA ALA A 40 -7.49 -12.60 0.62
C ALA A 40 -6.57 -11.98 1.67
N CYS A 41 -6.92 -10.79 2.15
CA CYS A 41 -6.14 -10.13 3.20
C CYS A 41 -6.55 -10.64 4.59
N GLY A 42 -5.58 -11.12 5.37
CA GLY A 42 -5.56 -10.98 6.83
C GLY A 42 -6.70 -11.62 7.63
N LYS A 43 -7.47 -12.56 7.07
CA LYS A 43 -8.30 -13.46 7.87
C LYS A 43 -8.01 -14.88 7.43
N GLY A 44 -7.52 -15.69 8.36
CA GLY A 44 -7.59 -17.14 8.22
C GLY A 44 -9.05 -17.54 8.18
N THR A 45 -9.65 -17.65 6.99
CA THR A 45 -10.93 -18.31 6.82
C THR A 45 -10.69 -19.80 6.70
N VAL A 46 -11.13 -20.54 7.71
CA VAL A 46 -11.50 -21.95 7.53
C VAL A 46 -12.55 -21.98 6.43
N LEU A 47 -12.28 -22.72 5.35
CA LEU A 47 -13.25 -23.00 4.30
C LEU A 47 -14.41 -23.81 4.92
N THR A 48 -15.43 -23.12 5.43
CA THR A 48 -16.74 -23.72 5.66
C THR A 48 -17.52 -23.64 4.35
N SER A 49 -17.99 -24.78 3.87
CA SER A 49 -18.54 -25.03 2.54
C SER A 49 -19.89 -24.37 2.21
N GLU A 50 -20.26 -23.26 2.84
CA GLU A 50 -21.55 -22.61 2.62
C GLU A 50 -21.39 -21.08 2.54
N ALA A 51 -20.95 -20.61 1.38
CA ALA A 51 -21.13 -19.21 1.01
C ALA A 51 -22.60 -18.99 0.56
N PRO A 52 -23.25 -17.89 0.94
CA PRO A 52 -24.55 -17.53 0.39
C PRO A 52 -24.40 -17.23 -1.10
N THR A 53 -25.29 -17.77 -1.92
CA THR A 53 -25.32 -17.54 -3.37
C THR A 53 -25.53 -16.05 -3.70
N LEU A 54 -24.74 -15.58 -4.68
CA LEU A 54 -24.70 -14.21 -5.23
C LEU A 54 -26.07 -13.65 -5.71
N ASP A 55 -27.09 -14.50 -5.85
CA ASP A 55 -28.43 -14.09 -6.29
C ASP A 55 -29.19 -13.23 -5.28
N ARG A 56 -28.86 -13.27 -3.98
CA ARG A 56 -29.62 -12.55 -2.95
C ARG A 56 -29.29 -11.05 -2.82
N LEU A 57 -28.13 -10.60 -3.31
CA LEU A 57 -27.78 -9.16 -3.32
C LEU A 57 -28.28 -8.44 -4.58
N ALA A 58 -28.50 -9.17 -5.68
CA ALA A 58 -29.05 -8.61 -6.92
C ALA A 58 -30.55 -8.30 -6.83
N ALA A 59 -31.30 -8.98 -5.95
CA ALA A 59 -32.76 -8.89 -5.90
C ALA A 59 -33.33 -7.59 -5.28
N ASN A 60 -32.50 -6.77 -4.62
CA ASN A 60 -32.93 -5.49 -4.02
C ASN A 60 -32.35 -4.24 -4.71
N ALA A 61 -31.56 -4.41 -5.77
CA ALA A 61 -31.08 -3.29 -6.57
C ALA A 61 -32.12 -2.92 -7.65
N THR A 62 -33.22 -2.30 -7.24
CA THR A 62 -34.01 -1.48 -8.18
C THR A 62 -33.27 -0.17 -8.43
N THR A 63 -32.10 -0.25 -9.06
CA THR A 63 -31.39 0.93 -9.55
C THR A 63 -32.15 1.48 -10.75
N LYS A 64 -33.04 2.44 -10.49
CA LYS A 64 -33.51 3.34 -11.55
C LYS A 64 -32.25 3.93 -12.21
N PRO A 65 -32.14 3.91 -13.55
CA PRO A 65 -31.05 4.60 -14.23
C PRO A 65 -31.02 6.06 -13.77
N PRO A 66 -29.83 6.66 -13.58
CA PRO A 66 -29.74 8.07 -13.20
C PRO A 66 -30.52 8.91 -14.21
N LYS A 67 -31.26 9.91 -13.71
CA LYS A 67 -31.91 10.90 -14.57
C LYS A 67 -30.83 11.51 -15.47
N LYS A 68 -31.14 11.59 -16.76
CA LYS A 68 -30.22 11.82 -17.89
C LYS A 68 -29.40 13.13 -17.88
N ASP A 69 -29.49 13.98 -16.86
CA ASP A 69 -29.02 15.37 -16.90
C ASP A 69 -28.23 15.84 -15.66
N ILE A 70 -27.63 14.94 -14.87
CA ILE A 70 -26.88 15.34 -13.67
C ILE A 70 -25.37 15.24 -13.94
N TRP A 71 -24.84 16.19 -14.70
CA TRP A 71 -23.42 16.51 -14.69
C TRP A 71 -23.26 18.03 -14.75
N ARG A 72 -22.64 18.58 -13.71
CA ARG A 72 -22.35 20.00 -13.55
C ARG A 72 -21.13 20.43 -14.35
N SER A 73 -21.36 21.11 -15.47
CA SER A 73 -20.30 21.84 -16.20
C SER A 73 -19.89 23.15 -15.51
N ASP A 74 -20.57 23.54 -14.43
CA ASP A 74 -20.57 24.90 -13.87
C ASP A 74 -19.54 25.16 -12.77
N GLU A 75 -18.62 24.22 -12.49
CA GLU A 75 -17.52 24.40 -11.51
C GLU A 75 -16.14 24.02 -12.07
N GLY A 76 -15.94 24.20 -13.39
CA GLY A 76 -14.67 23.92 -14.06
C GLY A 76 -14.43 22.44 -14.41
N TRP A 77 -15.37 21.57 -14.08
CA TRP A 77 -15.41 20.18 -14.51
C TRP A 77 -16.00 20.04 -15.93
N HIS A 78 -15.34 19.27 -16.78
CA HIS A 78 -15.70 19.02 -18.18
C HIS A 78 -15.95 17.53 -18.38
N GLY A 79 -16.88 17.18 -19.27
CA GLY A 79 -17.23 15.81 -19.63
C GLY A 79 -18.74 15.53 -19.57
N PRO A 80 -19.15 14.25 -19.66
CA PRO A 80 -18.29 13.09 -19.93
C PRO A 80 -17.68 13.17 -21.33
N HIS A 81 -16.37 12.90 -21.44
CA HIS A 81 -15.64 12.93 -22.73
C HIS A 81 -15.86 11.67 -23.55
N SER A 82 -15.96 10.53 -22.87
CA SER A 82 -16.31 9.22 -23.40
C SER A 82 -16.74 8.32 -22.24
N CYS A 83 -17.37 7.19 -22.55
CA CYS A 83 -17.80 6.21 -21.56
C CYS A 83 -17.55 4.77 -22.04
N ALA A 84 -17.32 3.87 -21.09
CA ALA A 84 -17.31 2.43 -21.26
C ALA A 84 -18.19 1.79 -20.18
N GLY A 85 -19.31 1.18 -20.62
CA GLY A 85 -20.35 0.73 -19.70
C GLY A 85 -20.95 1.92 -18.92
N VAL A 86 -20.94 1.82 -17.59
CA VAL A 86 -21.44 2.87 -16.68
C VAL A 86 -20.35 3.87 -16.26
N TYR A 87 -19.10 3.67 -16.67
CA TYR A 87 -17.96 4.51 -16.31
C TYR A 87 -17.68 5.51 -17.42
N CYS A 88 -17.47 6.77 -17.04
CA CYS A 88 -17.20 7.86 -17.95
C CYS A 88 -15.95 8.64 -17.51
N ALA A 89 -15.29 9.28 -18.47
CA ALA A 89 -14.13 10.13 -18.25
C ALA A 89 -14.55 11.60 -18.10
N TYR A 90 -14.06 12.23 -17.04
CA TYR A 90 -14.27 13.63 -16.68
C TYR A 90 -12.93 14.31 -16.43
N SER A 91 -12.85 15.62 -16.60
CA SER A 91 -11.61 16.37 -16.39
C SER A 91 -11.86 17.72 -15.76
N ARG A 92 -10.93 18.23 -14.97
CA ARG A 92 -10.93 19.63 -14.51
C ARG A 92 -9.55 20.24 -14.76
N PRO A 93 -9.34 20.92 -15.91
CA PRO A 93 -8.04 21.48 -16.26
C PRO A 93 -7.54 22.56 -15.30
N SER A 94 -8.44 23.28 -14.63
CA SER A 94 -8.09 24.34 -13.67
C SER A 94 -7.56 23.82 -12.32
N PHE A 95 -7.77 22.54 -12.02
CA PHE A 95 -7.42 21.94 -10.73
C PHE A 95 -5.95 22.16 -10.35
N ALA A 96 -5.69 22.41 -9.06
CA ALA A 96 -4.34 22.61 -8.51
C ALA A 96 -3.53 23.66 -9.28
N SER A 97 -4.13 24.84 -9.51
CA SER A 97 -3.53 25.96 -10.26
C SER A 97 -3.14 25.60 -11.69
N GLY A 98 -4.02 24.90 -12.41
CA GLY A 98 -3.81 24.55 -13.82
C GLY A 98 -3.01 23.26 -14.04
N ARG A 99 -2.62 22.53 -12.98
CA ARG A 99 -2.04 21.18 -13.10
C ARG A 99 -3.05 20.21 -13.71
N GLY A 100 -4.33 20.40 -13.41
CA GLY A 100 -5.42 19.59 -13.93
C GLY A 100 -5.53 18.22 -13.27
N ILE A 101 -6.71 17.62 -13.44
CA ILE A 101 -7.04 16.27 -12.97
C ILE A 101 -8.04 15.62 -13.90
N VAL A 102 -8.00 14.30 -13.99
CA VAL A 102 -8.99 13.49 -14.70
C VAL A 102 -9.57 12.41 -13.79
N LEU A 103 -10.85 12.12 -13.96
CA LEU A 103 -11.61 11.17 -13.16
C LEU A 103 -12.34 10.21 -14.10
N VAL A 104 -12.06 8.92 -13.97
CA VAL A 104 -12.82 7.84 -14.61
C VAL A 104 -13.69 7.19 -13.54
N SER A 105 -14.99 7.43 -13.61
CA SER A 105 -15.93 6.97 -12.57
C SER A 105 -17.35 6.86 -13.10
N THR A 106 -18.26 6.31 -12.30
CA THR A 106 -19.70 6.39 -12.60
C THR A 106 -20.17 7.84 -12.52
N ALA A 107 -21.25 8.19 -13.23
CA ALA A 107 -21.79 9.55 -13.20
C ALA A 107 -22.18 10.00 -11.78
N TYR A 108 -22.75 9.09 -10.97
CA TYR A 108 -23.09 9.36 -9.57
C TYR A 108 -21.82 9.69 -8.76
N ASN A 109 -20.80 8.84 -8.83
CA ASN A 109 -19.57 9.07 -8.08
C ASN A 109 -18.80 10.29 -8.54
N ALA A 110 -18.85 10.61 -9.83
CA ALA A 110 -18.22 11.81 -10.35
C ALA A 110 -18.90 13.07 -9.78
N GLU A 111 -20.24 13.09 -9.69
CA GLU A 111 -20.98 14.18 -9.05
C GLU A 111 -20.65 14.26 -7.56
N GLU A 112 -20.68 13.15 -6.81
CA GLU A 112 -20.32 13.18 -5.39
C GLU A 112 -18.87 13.61 -5.15
N ALA A 113 -17.95 13.19 -6.02
CA ALA A 113 -16.55 13.60 -5.95
C ALA A 113 -16.38 15.10 -6.22
N SER A 114 -17.15 15.70 -7.13
CA SER A 114 -17.01 17.12 -7.46
C SER A 114 -17.29 18.04 -6.26
N HIS A 115 -18.13 17.59 -5.31
CA HIS A 115 -18.46 18.31 -4.08
C HIS A 115 -17.41 18.19 -2.96
N LEU A 116 -16.41 17.31 -3.08
CA LEU A 116 -15.39 17.17 -2.04
C LEU A 116 -14.47 18.39 -2.03
N SER A 117 -14.11 18.87 -0.83
CA SER A 117 -13.17 19.99 -0.65
C SER A 117 -11.85 19.78 -1.38
N ALA A 118 -11.40 18.53 -1.45
CA ALA A 118 -10.20 18.12 -2.17
C ALA A 118 -10.24 18.46 -3.67
N PHE A 119 -11.42 18.45 -4.30
CA PHE A 119 -11.58 18.82 -5.70
C PHE A 119 -12.03 20.27 -5.87
N ALA A 120 -12.69 20.87 -4.87
CA ALA A 120 -13.28 22.20 -4.96
C ALA A 120 -12.27 23.36 -4.88
N THR A 121 -11.13 23.18 -4.20
CA THR A 121 -10.22 24.31 -3.85
C THR A 121 -9.07 24.48 -4.84
N ASP A 122 -8.95 25.67 -5.45
CA ASP A 122 -7.84 26.03 -6.37
C ASP A 122 -6.45 26.07 -5.69
N SER A 123 -6.40 25.93 -4.36
CA SER A 123 -5.22 26.15 -3.52
C SER A 123 -4.37 24.91 -3.23
N ILE A 124 -4.77 23.71 -3.67
CA ILE A 124 -3.99 22.49 -3.41
C ILE A 124 -2.90 22.37 -4.49
N LYS A 125 -1.89 23.24 -4.43
CA LYS A 125 -0.68 23.06 -5.24
C LYS A 125 0.10 21.85 -4.73
N GLY A 126 0.67 21.09 -5.65
CA GLY A 126 1.72 20.14 -5.30
C GLY A 126 2.89 20.91 -4.69
N GLU A 127 3.42 20.39 -3.58
CA GLU A 127 4.60 20.94 -2.92
C GLU A 127 5.70 19.87 -2.97
N GLY A 128 6.87 20.22 -3.50
CA GLY A 128 8.05 19.37 -3.50
C GLY A 128 9.28 20.27 -3.56
N ASP A 129 10.24 20.02 -2.66
CA ASP A 129 11.45 20.84 -2.60
C ASP A 129 12.48 20.28 -3.60
N SER A 130 12.58 20.93 -4.76
CA SER A 130 13.55 20.58 -5.80
C SER A 130 15.00 20.82 -5.38
N GLU A 131 15.24 21.54 -4.27
CA GLU A 131 16.56 21.67 -3.67
C GLU A 131 16.90 20.43 -2.81
N LEU A 132 15.90 19.72 -2.24
CA LEU A 132 16.14 18.51 -1.44
C LEU A 132 16.63 17.32 -2.26
N PHE A 133 16.14 17.16 -3.49
CA PHE A 133 16.44 16.00 -4.32
C PHE A 133 16.48 16.33 -5.81
N ARG A 134 17.09 15.44 -6.59
CA ARG A 134 17.10 15.51 -8.06
C ARG A 134 16.59 14.21 -8.65
N VAL A 135 15.91 14.31 -9.79
CA VAL A 135 15.51 13.16 -10.59
C VAL A 135 16.71 12.72 -11.43
N VAL A 136 17.03 11.42 -11.43
CA VAL A 136 18.12 10.84 -12.21
C VAL A 136 17.70 9.55 -12.90
N GLU A 137 18.35 9.21 -14.00
CA GLU A 137 18.26 7.87 -14.57
C GLU A 137 19.04 6.88 -13.69
N MET A 138 18.35 5.83 -13.28
CA MET A 138 18.84 4.77 -12.41
C MET A 138 18.93 3.48 -13.24
N PRO A 139 20.15 2.96 -13.50
CA PRO A 139 20.34 1.76 -14.30
C PRO A 139 19.45 0.60 -13.83
N GLY A 140 18.60 0.10 -14.71
CA GLY A 140 17.69 -1.02 -14.43
C GLY A 140 16.44 -0.69 -13.59
N LYS A 141 16.28 0.56 -13.13
CA LYS A 141 15.10 1.02 -12.37
C LYS A 141 14.29 2.11 -13.06
N GLY A 142 14.79 2.69 -14.15
CA GLY A 142 14.15 3.81 -14.83
C GLY A 142 14.57 5.13 -14.19
N LEU A 143 13.62 6.02 -13.87
CA LEU A 143 13.92 7.28 -13.20
C LEU A 143 13.76 7.13 -11.68
N GLY A 144 14.68 7.69 -10.90
CA GLY A 144 14.69 7.67 -9.44
C GLY A 144 15.00 9.05 -8.85
N LEU A 145 14.91 9.15 -7.52
CA LEU A 145 15.19 10.38 -6.77
C LEU A 145 16.45 10.21 -5.92
N ILE A 146 17.40 11.16 -6.02
CA ILE A 146 18.61 11.19 -5.20
C ILE A 146 18.62 12.45 -4.34
N ALA A 147 18.92 12.32 -3.05
CA ALA A 147 19.07 13.45 -2.15
C ALA A 147 20.24 14.37 -2.59
N ASN A 148 20.01 15.68 -2.62
CA ASN A 148 21.02 16.69 -2.89
C ASN A 148 21.70 17.20 -1.60
N GLN A 149 20.98 17.15 -0.48
CA GLN A 149 21.38 17.66 0.82
C GLN A 149 20.89 16.71 1.94
N PRO A 150 21.35 16.86 3.19
CA PRO A 150 20.86 16.04 4.29
C PRO A 150 19.35 16.27 4.51
N ILE A 151 18.58 15.19 4.60
CA ILE A 151 17.15 15.21 4.91
C ILE A 151 16.96 14.56 6.28
N ARG A 152 16.29 15.24 7.21
CA ARG A 152 16.09 14.74 8.59
C ARG A 152 14.88 13.82 8.68
N ARG A 153 14.89 12.87 9.62
CA ARG A 153 13.69 12.10 9.98
C ARG A 153 12.51 13.04 10.24
N GLY A 154 11.36 12.71 9.68
CA GLY A 154 10.12 13.48 9.76
C GLY A 154 10.02 14.64 8.77
N GLN A 155 11.10 15.00 8.07
CA GLN A 155 11.06 16.05 7.06
C GLN A 155 10.20 15.59 5.87
N ARG A 156 9.25 16.45 5.50
CA ARG A 156 8.40 16.25 4.32
C ARG A 156 9.21 16.45 3.05
N ILE A 157 9.15 15.47 2.16
CA ILE A 157 9.86 15.47 0.87
C ILE A 157 8.98 16.12 -0.20
N MET A 158 7.77 15.60 -0.36
CA MET A 158 6.76 16.15 -1.26
C MET A 158 5.33 15.78 -0.85
N ALA A 159 4.36 16.56 -1.34
CA ALA A 159 2.93 16.36 -1.19
C ALA A 159 2.22 16.78 -2.48
N HIS A 160 1.76 15.83 -3.29
CA HIS A 160 1.11 16.10 -4.59
C HIS A 160 -0.31 15.51 -4.64
N PRO A 161 -1.28 16.21 -5.26
CA PRO A 161 -2.59 15.62 -5.57
C PRO A 161 -2.50 14.67 -6.78
N PRO A 162 -3.47 13.76 -6.97
CA PRO A 162 -3.45 12.84 -8.10
C PRO A 162 -3.60 13.60 -9.42
N ALA A 163 -3.06 13.05 -10.50
CA ALA A 163 -3.34 13.52 -11.87
C ALA A 163 -4.49 12.73 -12.50
N VAL A 164 -4.54 11.42 -12.24
CA VAL A 164 -5.56 10.51 -12.77
C VAL A 164 -6.19 9.76 -11.61
N VAL A 165 -7.51 9.76 -11.54
CA VAL A 165 -8.30 9.00 -10.56
C VAL A 165 -9.21 8.03 -11.30
N VAL A 166 -9.16 6.74 -10.98
CA VAL A 166 -9.93 5.70 -11.68
C VAL A 166 -10.69 4.86 -10.67
N HIS A 167 -11.98 4.64 -10.92
CA HIS A 167 -12.82 3.79 -10.09
C HIS A 167 -12.31 2.34 -10.09
N ARG A 168 -12.22 1.71 -8.91
CA ARG A 168 -11.71 0.33 -8.78
C ARG A 168 -12.43 -0.64 -9.71
N ARG A 169 -13.75 -0.70 -9.62
CA ARG A 169 -14.58 -1.64 -10.37
C ARG A 169 -14.57 -1.42 -11.89
N PHE A 170 -14.15 -0.25 -12.38
CA PHE A 170 -13.95 -0.07 -13.82
C PHE A 170 -12.91 -1.06 -14.36
N VAL A 171 -11.87 -1.32 -13.57
CA VAL A 171 -10.78 -2.24 -13.89
C VAL A 171 -11.25 -3.69 -13.87
N ASP A 172 -12.21 -4.02 -13.01
CA ASP A 172 -12.70 -5.38 -12.81
C ASP A 172 -13.86 -5.73 -13.75
N GLU A 173 -14.67 -4.74 -14.15
CA GLU A 173 -15.93 -4.97 -14.89
C GLU A 173 -15.84 -4.66 -16.38
N ILE A 174 -14.96 -3.75 -16.79
CA ILE A 174 -14.82 -3.36 -18.20
C ILE A 174 -13.76 -4.23 -18.86
N ASP A 175 -14.00 -4.64 -20.10
CA ASP A 175 -13.03 -5.37 -20.89
C ASP A 175 -11.78 -4.53 -21.21
N LEU A 176 -10.67 -5.18 -21.56
CA LEU A 176 -9.40 -4.49 -21.79
C LEU A 176 -9.50 -3.42 -22.89
N GLU A 177 -10.21 -3.69 -23.99
CA GLU A 177 -10.39 -2.71 -25.07
C GLU A 177 -11.15 -1.46 -24.60
N GLY A 178 -12.22 -1.65 -23.82
CA GLY A 178 -12.96 -0.56 -23.19
C GLY A 178 -12.09 0.22 -22.20
N GLN A 179 -11.24 -0.48 -21.44
CA GLN A 179 -10.30 0.14 -20.50
C GLN A 179 -9.29 1.01 -21.23
N TYR A 180 -8.60 0.47 -22.24
CA TYR A 180 -7.58 1.17 -23.03
C TYR A 180 -8.14 2.46 -23.62
N ARG A 181 -9.26 2.36 -24.34
CA ARG A 181 -9.88 3.51 -25.00
C ARG A 181 -10.30 4.58 -24.00
N LEU A 182 -10.93 4.21 -22.88
CA LEU A 182 -11.42 5.21 -21.93
C LEU A 182 -10.27 5.90 -21.18
N LEU A 183 -9.22 5.16 -20.81
CA LEU A 183 -8.05 5.71 -20.15
C LEU A 183 -7.27 6.67 -21.07
N ASP A 184 -7.11 6.32 -22.35
CA ASP A 184 -6.46 7.20 -23.34
C ASP A 184 -7.23 8.52 -23.51
N VAL A 185 -8.57 8.43 -23.63
CA VAL A 185 -9.43 9.62 -23.72
C VAL A 185 -9.29 10.47 -22.46
N ALA A 186 -9.30 9.85 -21.28
CA ALA A 186 -9.16 10.58 -20.01
C ALA A 186 -7.82 11.33 -19.95
N VAL A 187 -6.69 10.63 -20.14
CA VAL A 187 -5.35 11.23 -20.05
C VAL A 187 -5.11 12.30 -21.12
N ALA A 188 -5.73 12.19 -22.30
CA ALA A 188 -5.66 13.23 -23.32
C ALA A 188 -6.24 14.59 -22.86
N GLN A 189 -7.08 14.62 -21.82
CA GLN A 189 -7.66 15.85 -21.25
C GLN A 189 -6.75 16.53 -20.21
N LEU A 190 -5.63 15.91 -19.82
CA LEU A 190 -4.67 16.55 -18.91
C LEU A 190 -3.96 17.73 -19.60
N PRO A 191 -3.67 18.82 -18.87
CA PRO A 191 -2.77 19.87 -19.34
C PRO A 191 -1.41 19.32 -19.78
N GLY A 192 -0.75 20.01 -20.72
CA GLY A 192 0.45 19.53 -21.41
C GLY A 192 1.56 19.03 -20.49
N GLU A 193 1.97 19.85 -19.52
CA GLU A 193 3.03 19.50 -18.56
C GLU A 193 2.68 18.27 -17.71
N THR A 194 1.47 18.21 -17.14
CA THR A 194 1.01 17.07 -16.34
C THR A 194 0.87 15.81 -17.17
N ARG A 195 0.40 15.93 -18.42
CA ARG A 195 0.30 14.82 -19.36
C ARG A 195 1.68 14.29 -19.74
N GLU A 196 2.65 15.17 -19.99
CA GLU A 196 4.04 14.79 -20.26
C GLU A 196 4.65 14.06 -19.05
N ALA A 197 4.48 14.60 -17.84
CA ALA A 197 4.93 13.97 -16.61
C ALA A 197 4.29 12.58 -16.42
N PHE A 198 2.99 12.45 -16.69
CA PHE A 198 2.27 11.17 -16.65
C PHE A 198 2.86 10.17 -17.65
N ILE A 199 2.99 10.55 -18.91
CA ILE A 199 3.50 9.69 -20.00
C ILE A 199 4.99 9.34 -19.82
N ALA A 200 5.74 10.11 -19.03
CA ALA A 200 7.14 9.82 -18.68
C ALA A 200 7.31 8.79 -17.55
N GLN A 201 6.22 8.26 -16.98
CA GLN A 201 6.28 7.13 -16.04
C GLN A 201 6.61 5.83 -16.79
N MET A 202 7.23 4.90 -16.07
CA MET A 202 7.45 3.53 -16.54
C MET A 202 6.12 2.77 -16.52
N GLY A 203 5.77 2.06 -17.60
CA GLY A 203 4.62 1.16 -17.63
C GLY A 203 5.05 -0.25 -17.98
N GLN A 204 4.55 -1.26 -17.26
CA GLN A 204 4.78 -2.67 -17.53
C GLN A 204 3.48 -3.46 -17.26
N ALA A 205 3.14 -4.40 -18.14
CA ALA A 205 2.05 -5.34 -17.91
C ALA A 205 2.57 -6.66 -17.31
N ALA A 206 1.70 -7.37 -16.59
CA ALA A 206 1.99 -8.58 -15.81
C ALA A 206 2.69 -9.71 -16.59
N ASP A 207 2.61 -9.70 -17.93
CA ASP A 207 3.09 -10.76 -18.82
C ASP A 207 4.50 -10.47 -19.39
N HIS A 208 5.21 -9.49 -18.84
CA HIS A 208 6.52 -9.01 -19.33
C HIS A 208 6.52 -8.53 -20.80
N LYS A 209 5.32 -8.25 -21.34
CA LYS A 209 5.13 -7.65 -22.66
C LYS A 209 4.20 -6.48 -22.45
N SER A 210 4.65 -5.27 -22.79
CA SER A 210 3.74 -4.13 -22.90
C SER A 210 2.54 -4.56 -23.75
N THR A 211 1.35 -4.19 -23.29
CA THR A 211 0.11 -4.40 -24.06
C THR A 211 0.10 -3.61 -25.37
N GLY A 212 1.09 -2.73 -25.56
CA GLY A 212 1.08 -1.66 -26.55
C GLY A 212 0.26 -0.45 -26.09
N GLN A 213 -0.36 -0.51 -24.90
CA GLN A 213 -1.30 0.48 -24.38
C GLN A 213 -0.67 1.20 -23.19
N LYS A 214 0.16 2.20 -23.51
CA LYS A 214 1.04 2.88 -22.57
C LYS A 214 0.32 3.45 -21.34
N VAL A 215 -0.86 4.07 -21.52
CA VAL A 215 -1.60 4.67 -20.40
C VAL A 215 -2.08 3.62 -19.42
N HIS A 216 -2.60 2.49 -19.92
CA HIS A 216 -3.02 1.38 -19.08
C HIS A 216 -1.85 0.77 -18.32
N ASP A 217 -0.73 0.51 -19.00
CA ASP A 217 0.50 -0.03 -18.39
C ASP A 217 1.03 0.91 -17.26
N ILE A 218 0.95 2.24 -17.45
CA ILE A 218 1.33 3.23 -16.42
C ILE A 218 0.37 3.17 -15.23
N MET A 219 -0.94 3.16 -15.49
CA MET A 219 -1.95 3.07 -14.43
C MET A 219 -1.81 1.78 -13.62
N HIS A 220 -1.45 0.67 -14.26
CA HIS A 220 -1.21 -0.60 -13.58
C HIS A 220 -0.04 -0.55 -12.60
N THR A 221 1.02 0.16 -12.95
CA THR A 221 2.31 0.07 -12.23
C THR A 221 2.54 1.18 -11.21
N ASN A 222 1.86 2.31 -11.38
CA ASN A 222 2.16 3.55 -10.65
C ASN A 222 0.98 4.13 -9.86
N SER A 223 -0.12 3.38 -9.74
CA SER A 223 -1.29 3.86 -9.01
C SER A 223 -1.32 3.38 -7.56
N PHE A 224 -1.91 4.19 -6.71
CA PHE A 224 -2.09 3.95 -5.28
C PHE A 224 -3.57 3.87 -4.96
N GLU A 225 -3.95 3.05 -3.98
CA GLU A 225 -5.32 3.03 -3.48
C GLU A 225 -5.70 4.40 -2.92
N LEU A 226 -6.90 4.86 -3.27
CA LEU A 226 -7.43 6.18 -2.92
C LEU A 226 -8.86 6.05 -2.44
N GLY A 227 -9.12 6.54 -1.22
CA GLY A 227 -10.47 6.61 -0.66
C GLY A 227 -11.11 7.97 -0.90
N LEU A 228 -12.13 8.05 -1.77
CA LEU A 228 -12.92 9.29 -1.94
C LEU A 228 -14.02 9.46 -0.87
N ARG A 229 -14.17 8.47 0.03
CA ARG A 229 -15.22 8.43 1.08
C ARG A 229 -16.65 8.49 0.53
N ILE A 230 -16.84 8.07 -0.72
CA ILE A 230 -18.13 7.92 -1.39
C ILE A 230 -18.64 6.50 -1.11
N ARG A 231 -19.95 6.34 -0.92
CA ARG A 231 -20.58 5.09 -0.45
C ARG A 231 -20.33 3.88 -1.37
N ASP A 232 -20.11 4.10 -2.66
CA ASP A 232 -19.77 3.09 -3.66
C ASP A 232 -18.53 3.54 -4.42
N GLY A 233 -17.32 3.23 -3.94
CA GLY A 233 -16.12 3.48 -4.75
C GLY A 233 -14.84 3.61 -3.95
N HIS A 234 -14.05 2.54 -3.99
CA HIS A 234 -12.59 2.67 -3.91
C HIS A 234 -12.10 3.16 -5.27
N HIS A 235 -11.06 3.99 -5.27
CA HIS A 235 -10.43 4.50 -6.47
C HIS A 235 -8.94 4.20 -6.45
N PHE A 236 -8.32 4.36 -7.60
CA PHE A 236 -6.88 4.43 -7.75
C PHE A 236 -6.48 5.83 -8.15
N GLY A 237 -5.46 6.38 -7.49
CA GLY A 237 -4.83 7.64 -7.83
C GLY A 237 -3.45 7.41 -8.43
N ASN A 238 -3.16 8.05 -9.56
CA ASN A 238 -1.81 8.14 -10.11
C ASN A 238 -1.21 9.52 -9.81
N TYR A 239 0.04 9.54 -9.35
CA TYR A 239 0.75 10.72 -8.88
C TYR A 239 2.13 10.82 -9.57
N PRO A 240 2.23 11.45 -10.75
CA PRO A 240 3.43 11.39 -11.59
C PRO A 240 4.76 11.73 -10.90
N GLU A 241 4.72 12.68 -9.96
CA GLU A 241 5.87 13.12 -9.19
C GLU A 241 6.29 12.07 -8.14
N VAL A 242 5.32 11.44 -7.49
CA VAL A 242 5.53 10.40 -6.48
C VAL A 242 5.97 9.09 -7.14
N SER A 243 5.48 8.78 -8.34
CA SER A 243 5.86 7.58 -9.10
C SER A 243 7.34 7.53 -9.51
N ARG A 244 8.16 8.50 -9.08
CA ARG A 244 9.63 8.50 -9.19
C ARG A 244 10.35 7.83 -8.03
N PHE A 245 9.68 7.60 -6.88
CA PHE A 245 10.29 6.83 -5.79
C PHE A 245 10.43 5.37 -6.20
N ASN A 246 11.65 4.86 -6.30
CA ASN A 246 11.88 3.44 -6.55
C ASN A 246 11.65 2.58 -5.31
N HIS A 247 11.61 1.26 -5.54
CA HIS A 247 11.47 0.27 -4.48
C HIS A 247 12.76 0.03 -3.68
N ASP A 248 12.63 0.01 -2.35
CA ASP A 248 13.50 -0.75 -1.44
C ASP A 248 12.63 -1.54 -0.43
N CYS A 249 13.06 -2.76 -0.04
CA CYS A 249 12.40 -3.55 1.01
C CYS A 249 12.62 -2.98 2.43
N ARG A 250 13.58 -2.07 2.61
CA ARG A 250 13.84 -1.31 3.83
C ARG A 250 13.93 0.18 3.46
N PRO A 251 12.80 0.79 3.10
CA PRO A 251 12.78 2.13 2.52
C PRO A 251 13.18 3.20 3.52
N ASN A 252 13.62 4.34 3.00
CA ASN A 252 13.92 5.54 3.79
C ASN A 252 12.85 6.62 3.70
N VAL A 253 11.80 6.39 2.92
CA VAL A 253 10.61 7.23 2.81
C VAL A 253 9.36 6.40 3.11
N ALA A 254 8.48 6.95 3.93
CA ALA A 254 7.11 6.47 4.09
C ALA A 254 6.13 7.49 3.52
N PHE A 255 4.90 7.03 3.29
CA PHE A 255 3.85 7.88 2.80
C PHE A 255 2.50 7.54 3.41
N TYR A 256 1.62 8.52 3.35
CA TYR A 256 0.18 8.33 3.52
C TYR A 256 -0.55 9.20 2.50
N ILE A 257 -1.78 8.82 2.17
CA ILE A 257 -2.68 9.63 1.37
C ILE A 257 -3.75 10.19 2.29
N ASP A 258 -3.94 11.51 2.25
CA ASP A 258 -4.95 12.17 3.07
C ASP A 258 -6.26 12.29 2.30
N ASP A 259 -7.30 11.56 2.73
CA ASP A 259 -8.61 11.56 2.04
C ASP A 259 -9.32 12.93 2.01
N SER A 260 -8.87 13.94 2.78
CA SER A 260 -9.52 15.26 2.79
C SER A 260 -9.00 16.24 1.75
N ASP A 261 -7.77 16.04 1.28
CA ASP A 261 -7.16 16.85 0.22
C ASP A 261 -6.57 16.02 -0.92
N LEU A 262 -6.68 14.69 -0.82
CA LEU A 262 -6.20 13.67 -1.75
C LEU A 262 -4.71 13.74 -2.04
N ARG A 263 -3.93 14.47 -1.23
CA ARG A 263 -2.48 14.55 -1.46
C ARG A 263 -1.81 13.29 -0.95
N HIS A 264 -0.84 12.84 -1.75
CA HIS A 264 0.11 11.81 -1.36
C HIS A 264 1.29 12.48 -0.66
N TYR A 265 1.36 12.34 0.66
CA TYR A 265 2.40 12.92 1.49
C TYR A 265 3.56 11.95 1.65
N THR A 266 4.78 12.42 1.44
CA THR A 266 5.99 11.62 1.62
C THR A 266 6.92 12.25 2.63
N HIS A 267 7.47 11.45 3.53
CA HIS A 267 8.33 11.90 4.62
C HIS A 267 9.53 10.97 4.76
N ALA A 268 10.69 11.54 5.06
CA ALA A 268 11.85 10.76 5.46
C ALA A 268 11.57 10.07 6.79
N VAL A 269 11.77 8.75 6.86
CA VAL A 269 11.56 7.99 8.10
C VAL A 269 12.82 7.78 8.93
N ARG A 270 13.95 8.19 8.36
CA ARG A 270 15.28 8.23 8.98
C ARG A 270 16.04 9.41 8.42
N ASP A 271 17.18 9.74 9.02
CA ASP A 271 18.10 10.70 8.41
C ASP A 271 18.64 10.11 7.08
N ILE A 272 18.69 10.93 6.04
CA ILE A 272 19.12 10.59 4.68
C ILE A 272 20.27 11.52 4.30
N GLN A 273 21.39 10.94 3.88
CA GLN A 273 22.58 11.69 3.46
C GLN A 273 22.50 12.13 2.00
N PRO A 274 23.22 13.21 1.62
CA PRO A 274 23.39 13.58 0.22
C PRO A 274 23.91 12.40 -0.61
N GLY A 275 23.30 12.16 -1.76
CA GLY A 275 23.66 11.06 -2.66
C GLY A 275 22.91 9.75 -2.39
N GLU A 276 22.18 9.62 -1.29
CA GLU A 276 21.29 8.46 -1.08
C GLU A 276 20.06 8.51 -2.01
N GLU A 277 19.63 7.35 -2.48
CA GLU A 277 18.37 7.19 -3.22
C GLU A 277 17.18 7.29 -2.25
N LEU A 278 16.16 8.06 -2.63
CA LEU A 278 14.90 8.11 -1.90
C LEU A 278 13.99 6.99 -2.41
N THR A 279 13.53 6.14 -1.50
CA THR A 279 12.81 4.90 -1.84
C THR A 279 11.62 4.67 -0.94
N ILE A 280 10.56 4.09 -1.52
CA ILE A 280 9.40 3.57 -0.80
C ILE A 280 9.36 2.04 -0.93
N SER A 281 8.51 1.36 -0.16
CA SER A 281 8.26 -0.06 -0.41
C SER A 281 7.05 -0.24 -1.31
N TYR A 282 7.22 -1.03 -2.38
CA TYR A 282 6.14 -1.44 -3.27
C TYR A 282 5.44 -2.72 -2.80
N VAL A 283 6.12 -3.47 -1.92
CA VAL A 283 5.67 -4.76 -1.41
C VAL A 283 5.60 -4.70 0.10
N ASP A 284 4.96 -5.70 0.69
CA ASP A 284 5.01 -5.87 2.14
C ASP A 284 6.43 -6.24 2.59
N SER A 285 7.07 -5.32 3.31
CA SER A 285 8.43 -5.46 3.82
C SER A 285 8.58 -6.55 4.89
N LEU A 286 7.48 -6.93 5.55
CA LEU A 286 7.41 -7.96 6.59
C LEU A 286 7.30 -9.38 6.01
N SER A 287 7.01 -9.51 4.71
CA SER A 287 6.97 -10.81 4.02
C SER A 287 8.36 -11.41 3.80
N ALA A 288 8.48 -12.73 3.74
CA ALA A 288 9.72 -13.43 3.41
C ALA A 288 10.31 -13.00 2.05
N ARG A 289 11.65 -13.10 1.88
CA ARG A 289 12.35 -12.65 0.66
C ARG A 289 11.75 -13.24 -0.62
N ILE A 290 11.45 -14.53 -0.64
CA ILE A 290 10.90 -15.20 -1.83
C ILE A 290 9.57 -14.61 -2.27
N VAL A 291 8.74 -14.20 -1.30
CA VAL A 291 7.45 -13.57 -1.53
C VAL A 291 7.63 -12.16 -2.08
N ARG A 292 8.51 -11.36 -1.48
CA ARG A 292 8.85 -10.02 -1.96
C ARG A 292 9.39 -10.04 -3.40
N GLN A 293 10.34 -10.94 -3.69
CA GLN A 293 10.90 -11.13 -5.04
C GLN A 293 9.84 -11.57 -6.04
N GLY A 294 9.00 -12.54 -5.68
CA GLY A 294 7.92 -13.00 -6.55
C GLY A 294 6.94 -11.88 -6.89
N ARG A 295 6.61 -11.00 -5.94
CA ARG A 295 5.74 -9.84 -6.18
C ARG A 295 6.40 -8.76 -7.03
N ALA A 296 7.64 -8.40 -6.71
CA ALA A 296 8.42 -7.45 -7.51
C ALA A 296 8.46 -7.89 -8.98
N GLN A 297 8.71 -9.18 -9.21
CA GLN A 297 8.74 -9.74 -10.56
C GLN A 297 7.34 -9.72 -11.21
N ARG A 298 6.29 -10.21 -10.54
CA ARG A 298 4.95 -10.30 -11.13
C ARG A 298 4.33 -8.93 -11.46
N ASN A 299 4.49 -7.96 -10.59
CA ASN A 299 3.76 -6.69 -10.68
C ASN A 299 4.56 -5.59 -11.41
N TRP A 300 5.90 -5.63 -11.35
CA TRP A 300 6.76 -4.61 -11.96
C TRP A 300 7.85 -5.17 -12.88
N GLY A 301 7.97 -6.49 -12.99
CA GLY A 301 8.89 -7.12 -13.92
C GLY A 301 10.36 -7.14 -13.48
N PHE A 302 10.67 -6.82 -12.22
CA PHE A 302 12.05 -6.78 -11.74
C PHE A 302 12.32 -7.70 -10.54
N GLY A 303 13.55 -8.22 -10.46
CA GLY A 303 14.08 -8.84 -9.24
C GLY A 303 14.71 -7.77 -8.33
N CYS A 304 14.23 -7.64 -7.09
CA CYS A 304 14.71 -6.61 -6.18
C CYS A 304 16.19 -6.84 -5.82
N THR A 305 17.03 -5.81 -5.99
CA THR A 305 18.48 -5.86 -5.73
C THR A 305 18.89 -5.04 -4.50
N CYS A 306 17.94 -4.61 -3.66
CA CYS A 306 18.27 -3.85 -2.45
C CYS A 306 19.23 -4.61 -1.53
N ALA A 307 19.89 -3.89 -0.63
CA ALA A 307 20.90 -4.46 0.28
C ALA A 307 20.37 -5.70 1.03
N HIS A 308 19.11 -5.65 1.45
CA HIS A 308 18.46 -6.74 2.18
C HIS A 308 18.13 -7.96 1.28
N CYS A 309 17.68 -7.74 0.04
CA CYS A 309 17.45 -8.83 -0.93
C CYS A 309 18.74 -9.42 -1.50
N SER A 310 19.85 -8.69 -1.42
CA SER A 310 21.17 -9.10 -1.90
C SER A 310 22.01 -9.79 -0.82
N LEU A 311 21.47 -10.01 0.38
CA LEU A 311 22.14 -10.74 1.45
C LEU A 311 22.50 -12.19 1.04
N PRO A 312 23.62 -12.74 1.54
CA PRO A 312 23.94 -14.15 1.36
C PRO A 312 22.86 -15.08 1.95
N GLY A 313 22.73 -16.27 1.36
CA GLY A 313 21.66 -17.23 1.68
C GLY A 313 21.44 -17.53 3.18
N PRO A 314 22.49 -17.73 4.01
CA PRO A 314 22.31 -17.91 5.46
C PRO A 314 21.64 -16.71 6.14
N PHE A 315 22.04 -15.48 5.80
CA PHE A 315 21.47 -14.27 6.39
C PHE A 315 20.02 -14.03 5.95
N VAL A 316 19.69 -14.37 4.70
CA VAL A 316 18.30 -14.38 4.22
C VAL A 316 17.44 -15.33 5.05
N ARG A 317 17.90 -16.57 5.27
CA ARG A 317 17.14 -17.54 6.08
C ARG A 317 16.93 -17.07 7.51
N SER A 318 17.95 -16.48 8.13
CA SER A 318 17.82 -15.91 9.47
C SER A 318 16.86 -14.72 9.52
N SER A 319 16.85 -13.87 8.49
CA SER A 319 15.86 -12.79 8.38
C SER A 319 14.43 -13.33 8.23
N ASP A 320 14.21 -14.28 7.31
CA ASP A 320 12.87 -14.88 7.12
C ASP A 320 12.36 -15.57 8.41
N GLN A 321 13.25 -16.16 9.21
CA GLN A 321 12.93 -16.70 10.54
C GLN A 321 12.52 -15.59 11.52
N ARG A 322 13.24 -14.46 11.55
CA ARG A 322 12.88 -13.32 12.39
C ARG A 322 11.53 -12.71 12.00
N LEU A 323 11.28 -12.55 10.70
CA LEU A 323 9.98 -12.07 10.18
C LEU A 323 8.82 -12.99 10.57
N THR A 324 9.03 -14.31 10.51
CA THR A 324 8.03 -15.29 10.99
C THR A 324 7.79 -15.13 12.49
N ARG A 325 8.87 -14.99 13.28
CA ARG A 325 8.76 -14.81 14.73
C ARG A 325 8.07 -13.50 15.12
N MET A 326 8.35 -12.41 14.40
CA MET A 326 7.67 -11.12 14.57
C MET A 326 6.16 -11.28 14.39
N TRP A 327 5.74 -11.93 13.30
CA TRP A 327 4.33 -12.17 13.02
C TRP A 327 3.64 -12.98 14.13
N GLU A 328 4.27 -14.06 14.61
CA GLU A 328 3.74 -14.87 15.72
C GLU A 328 3.50 -14.03 16.98
N ILE A 329 4.49 -13.21 17.35
CA ILE A 329 4.40 -12.35 18.52
C ILE A 329 3.31 -11.29 18.32
N GLU A 330 3.21 -10.65 17.15
CA GLU A 330 2.16 -9.68 16.85
C GLU A 330 0.75 -10.26 16.98
N GLN A 331 0.53 -11.50 16.51
CA GLN A 331 -0.76 -12.18 16.66
C GLN A 331 -1.11 -12.39 18.14
N GLN A 332 -0.12 -12.80 18.94
CA GLN A 332 -0.31 -13.02 20.38
C GLN A 332 -0.58 -11.70 21.12
N LEU A 333 0.20 -10.66 20.86
CA LEU A 333 0.03 -9.33 21.46
C LEU A 333 -1.29 -8.67 21.06
N SER A 334 -1.77 -8.92 19.84
CA SER A 334 -3.06 -8.40 19.35
C SER A 334 -4.27 -9.15 19.90
N HIS A 335 -4.08 -10.39 20.38
CA HIS A 335 -5.15 -11.21 20.92
C HIS A 335 -5.34 -10.96 22.43
N TRP A 336 -6.23 -10.02 22.76
CA TRP A 336 -6.50 -9.60 24.14
C TRP A 336 -6.99 -10.71 25.08
N ASN A 337 -7.67 -11.73 24.55
CA ASN A 337 -8.17 -12.88 25.32
C ASN A 337 -7.28 -14.13 25.18
N GLY A 338 -6.08 -13.96 24.63
CA GLY A 338 -5.17 -15.05 24.26
C GLY A 338 -4.29 -15.58 25.37
N GLU A 339 -3.23 -16.28 24.94
CA GLU A 339 -2.16 -16.75 25.80
C GLU A 339 -1.51 -15.61 26.60
N LYS A 340 -0.79 -15.98 27.66
CA LYS A 340 -0.10 -15.04 28.54
C LYS A 340 0.89 -14.20 27.73
N VAL A 341 0.84 -12.89 27.95
CA VAL A 341 1.81 -11.90 27.46
C VAL A 341 2.64 -11.45 28.64
N ASP A 342 3.95 -11.30 28.43
CA ASP A 342 4.90 -10.74 29.39
C ASP A 342 5.78 -9.67 28.72
N GLU A 343 6.56 -8.99 29.55
CA GLU A 343 7.49 -7.93 29.14
C GLU A 343 8.53 -8.44 28.12
N GLU A 344 9.13 -9.62 28.36
CA GLU A 344 10.14 -10.21 27.49
C GLU A 344 9.63 -10.41 26.05
N MET A 345 8.36 -10.77 25.88
CA MET A 345 7.73 -10.90 24.57
C MET A 345 7.62 -9.57 23.83
N ILE A 346 7.27 -8.49 24.53
CA ILE A 346 7.16 -7.15 23.96
C ILE A 346 8.55 -6.65 23.54
N GLU A 347 9.54 -6.79 24.42
CA GLU A 347 10.93 -6.43 24.14
C GLU A 347 11.51 -7.21 22.96
N LEU A 348 11.19 -8.50 22.87
CA LEU A 348 11.62 -9.34 21.75
C LEU A 348 11.05 -8.83 20.43
N LEU A 349 9.78 -8.45 20.37
CA LEU A 349 9.18 -7.89 19.15
C LEU A 349 9.96 -6.66 18.68
N ILE A 350 10.17 -5.70 19.57
CA ILE A 350 10.87 -4.44 19.25
C ILE A 350 12.31 -4.71 18.82
N THR A 351 12.98 -5.65 19.50
CA THR A 351 14.34 -6.07 19.14
C THR A 351 14.41 -6.67 17.73
N LEU A 352 13.44 -7.51 17.36
CA LEU A 352 13.38 -8.11 16.03
C LEU A 352 13.13 -7.05 14.95
N TYR A 353 12.24 -6.08 15.20
CA TYR A 353 12.01 -4.94 14.30
C TYR A 353 13.29 -4.13 14.05
N ARG A 354 14.06 -3.83 15.11
CA ARG A 354 15.36 -3.14 15.01
C ARG A 354 16.40 -3.95 14.25
N GLN A 355 16.49 -5.26 14.50
CA GLN A 355 17.40 -6.16 13.77
C GLN A 355 17.08 -6.25 12.28
N GLU A 356 15.80 -6.16 11.93
CA GLU A 356 15.34 -6.12 10.55
C GLU A 356 15.40 -4.73 9.93
N GLN A 357 15.74 -3.67 10.68
CA GLN A 357 15.70 -2.26 10.23
C GLN A 357 14.30 -1.84 9.74
N LEU A 358 13.27 -2.38 10.37
CA LEU A 358 11.87 -2.09 10.08
C LEU A 358 11.24 -1.13 11.10
N ASP A 359 11.87 -0.96 12.26
CA ASP A 359 11.44 -0.06 13.32
C ASP A 359 11.27 1.39 12.83
N GLN A 360 12.10 1.82 11.89
CA GLN A 360 12.03 3.18 11.35
C GLN A 360 11.02 3.33 10.21
N SER A 361 10.74 2.31 9.39
CA SER A 361 9.89 2.47 8.19
C SER A 361 8.51 1.81 8.27
N HIS A 362 8.34 0.86 9.19
CA HIS A 362 7.14 0.05 9.40
C HIS A 362 6.90 -0.19 10.91
N GLY A 363 7.49 0.63 11.78
CA GLY A 363 7.48 0.41 13.23
C GLY A 363 6.18 0.85 13.90
N SER A 364 5.28 1.53 13.18
CA SER A 364 4.11 2.18 13.80
C SER A 364 3.22 1.19 14.55
N ASP A 365 2.96 0.03 13.95
CA ASP A 365 2.11 -1.00 14.55
C ASP A 365 2.84 -1.75 15.68
N ALA A 366 4.15 -1.99 15.56
CA ALA A 366 4.95 -2.63 16.60
C ALA A 366 5.03 -1.77 17.88
N PHE A 367 5.34 -0.48 17.74
CA PHE A 367 5.37 0.45 18.88
C PHE A 367 3.98 0.62 19.50
N ARG A 368 2.92 0.67 18.68
CA ARG A 368 1.54 0.73 19.17
C ARG A 368 1.18 -0.53 19.97
N LEU A 369 1.52 -1.71 19.47
CA LEU A 369 1.30 -2.98 20.19
C LEU A 369 2.08 -3.04 21.50
N ALA A 370 3.32 -2.55 21.51
CA ALA A 370 4.12 -2.44 22.73
C ALA A 370 3.45 -1.52 23.75
N ALA A 371 3.09 -0.30 23.36
CA ALA A 371 2.41 0.67 24.23
C ALA A 371 1.14 0.10 24.87
N LEU A 372 0.29 -0.54 24.05
CA LEU A 372 -0.96 -1.14 24.49
C LEU A 372 -0.74 -2.31 25.45
N ASN A 373 0.24 -3.17 25.19
CA ASN A 373 0.49 -4.34 26.04
C ASN A 373 1.24 -3.98 27.33
N TYR A 374 2.19 -3.04 27.32
CA TYR A 374 2.75 -2.50 28.57
C TYR A 374 1.66 -1.88 29.46
N ASN A 375 0.75 -1.10 28.88
CA ASN A 375 -0.38 -0.53 29.62
C ASN A 375 -1.29 -1.62 30.21
N SER A 376 -1.45 -2.72 29.48
CA SER A 376 -2.22 -3.89 29.93
C SER A 376 -1.60 -4.69 31.05
N LEU A 377 -0.29 -4.58 31.23
CA LEU A 377 0.47 -5.14 32.35
C LEU A 377 0.55 -4.16 33.53
N GLY A 378 0.00 -2.95 33.41
CA GLY A 378 0.11 -1.89 34.41
C GLY A 378 1.46 -1.19 34.45
N MET A 379 2.27 -1.36 33.40
CA MET A 379 3.59 -0.76 33.23
C MET A 379 3.43 0.61 32.54
N GLU A 380 3.13 1.62 33.35
CA GLU A 380 2.73 2.96 32.88
C GLU A 380 3.86 3.71 32.18
N GLU A 381 5.10 3.63 32.68
CA GLU A 381 6.24 4.38 32.11
C GLU A 381 6.60 3.87 30.71
N GLU A 382 6.68 2.56 30.54
CA GLU A 382 6.95 1.89 29.27
C GLU A 382 5.80 2.09 28.29
N ALA A 383 4.55 2.07 28.76
CA ALA A 383 3.39 2.37 27.94
C ALA A 383 3.46 3.77 27.34
N LEU A 384 3.83 4.77 28.15
CA LEU A 384 4.00 6.16 27.71
C LEU A 384 5.15 6.32 26.72
N GLU A 385 6.30 5.68 26.99
CA GLU A 385 7.45 5.71 26.08
C GLU A 385 7.08 5.18 24.69
N TYR A 386 6.50 3.98 24.64
CA TYR A 386 6.14 3.37 23.36
C TYR A 386 4.94 4.05 22.69
N ALA A 387 4.01 4.65 23.44
CA ALA A 387 2.93 5.43 22.84
C ALA A 387 3.46 6.68 22.12
N LYS A 388 4.50 7.32 22.67
CA LYS A 388 5.17 8.44 22.00
C LYS A 388 5.88 7.99 20.72
N LEU A 389 6.65 6.90 20.78
CA LEU A 389 7.31 6.33 19.59
C LEU A 389 6.29 5.91 18.52
N ALA A 390 5.18 5.33 18.94
CA ALA A 390 4.07 4.96 18.06
C ALA A 390 3.45 6.20 17.41
N GLU A 391 3.15 7.26 18.17
CA GLU A 391 2.61 8.51 17.61
C GLU A 391 3.55 9.09 16.55
N GLU A 392 4.84 9.27 16.87
CA GLU A 392 5.84 9.81 15.95
C GLU A 392 5.85 9.04 14.63
N GLN A 393 5.80 7.71 14.69
CA GLN A 393 5.83 6.87 13.51
C GLN A 393 4.50 6.84 12.74
N LEU A 394 3.37 6.80 13.45
CA LEU A 394 2.04 6.83 12.85
C LEU A 394 1.78 8.15 12.10
N LEU A 395 2.35 9.27 12.55
CA LEU A 395 2.27 10.54 11.84
C LEU A 395 2.93 10.46 10.45
N LEU A 396 3.99 9.67 10.29
CA LEU A 396 4.71 9.50 9.02
C LEU A 396 4.05 8.45 8.11
N GLU A 397 3.55 7.35 8.69
CA GLU A 397 3.03 6.19 7.95
C GLU A 397 1.51 6.21 7.71
N LYS A 398 0.73 6.85 8.60
CA LYS A 398 -0.75 6.84 8.58
C LYS A 398 -1.35 8.25 8.58
N GLY A 399 -0.55 9.27 8.87
CA GLY A 399 -0.95 10.66 8.90
C GLY A 399 -1.65 11.10 10.20
N PRO A 400 -1.76 12.43 10.42
CA PRO A 400 -2.20 13.04 11.68
C PRO A 400 -3.67 12.80 12.04
N ARG A 401 -4.49 12.39 11.06
CA ARG A 401 -5.93 12.15 11.24
C ARG A 401 -6.26 10.67 11.42
N SER A 402 -5.26 9.79 11.45
CA SER A 402 -5.49 8.37 11.68
C SER A 402 -6.06 8.13 13.08
N ARG A 403 -6.94 7.13 13.20
CA ARG A 403 -7.53 6.75 14.50
C ARG A 403 -6.46 6.29 15.48
N GLN A 404 -5.41 5.65 14.98
CA GLN A 404 -4.29 5.15 15.76
C GLN A 404 -3.46 6.29 16.39
N VAL A 405 -3.25 7.41 15.69
CA VAL A 405 -2.61 8.60 16.30
C VAL A 405 -3.44 9.11 17.47
N LYS A 406 -4.77 9.19 17.29
CA LYS A 406 -5.68 9.58 18.37
C LYS A 406 -5.61 8.58 19.54
N ASP A 407 -5.64 7.29 19.26
CA ASP A 407 -5.55 6.21 20.26
C ASP A 407 -4.29 6.37 21.15
N MET A 408 -3.13 6.61 20.54
CA MET A 408 -1.88 6.82 21.28
C MET A 408 -1.87 8.13 22.08
N ARG A 409 -2.48 9.20 21.56
CA ARG A 409 -2.65 10.45 22.32
C ARG A 409 -3.57 10.27 23.52
N ASP A 410 -4.68 9.56 23.35
CA ASP A 410 -5.64 9.26 24.42
C ASP A 410 -4.93 8.42 25.51
N LEU A 411 -4.12 7.43 25.12
CA LEU A 411 -3.27 6.67 26.06
C LEU A 411 -2.27 7.57 26.79
N MET A 412 -1.53 8.43 26.08
CA MET A 412 -0.55 9.33 26.71
C MET A 412 -1.17 10.37 27.65
N GLN A 413 -2.43 10.77 27.40
CA GLN A 413 -3.13 11.74 28.22
C GLN A 413 -3.52 11.16 29.58
N ASP A 414 -4.07 9.94 29.61
CA ASP A 414 -4.46 9.26 30.84
C ASP A 414 -4.37 7.73 30.67
N PRO A 415 -3.18 7.13 30.89
CA PRO A 415 -2.94 5.70 30.68
C PRO A 415 -3.87 4.80 31.50
N LYS A 416 -4.25 5.24 32.71
CA LYS A 416 -5.07 4.48 33.65
C LYS A 416 -6.55 4.45 33.28
N SER A 417 -7.03 5.49 32.59
CA SER A 417 -8.39 5.53 32.03
C SER A 417 -8.51 4.83 30.67
N HIS A 418 -7.39 4.65 29.97
CA HIS A 418 -7.35 4.05 28.64
C HIS A 418 -7.86 2.59 28.68
N TYR A 419 -8.56 2.16 27.63
CA TYR A 419 -9.22 0.84 27.61
C TYR A 419 -8.28 -0.34 27.83
N SER A 420 -6.99 -0.17 27.50
CA SER A 420 -5.98 -1.22 27.66
C SER A 420 -5.46 -1.37 29.09
N TRP A 421 -5.71 -0.42 30.01
CA TRP A 421 -5.11 -0.42 31.35
C TRP A 421 -5.40 -1.70 32.13
N ARG A 422 -4.34 -2.38 32.59
CA ARG A 422 -4.42 -3.59 33.43
C ARG A 422 -5.37 -4.68 32.92
N GLN A 423 -5.65 -4.75 31.62
CA GLN A 423 -6.53 -5.76 31.04
C GLN A 423 -6.00 -7.20 31.18
N ARG A 424 -4.69 -7.36 31.43
CA ARG A 424 -4.04 -8.67 31.57
C ARG A 424 -3.57 -8.98 33.01
N VAL A 425 -3.98 -8.17 33.99
CA VAL A 425 -3.54 -8.26 35.41
C VAL A 425 -4.67 -8.73 36.32
#